data_AF-A0A6A4WD38-F1
#
_entry.id   AF-A0A6A4WD38-F1
#
_cell.length_a   1.000
_cell.length_b   1.000
_cell.length_c   1.000
_cell.angle_alpha   90.00
_cell.angle_beta   90.00
_cell.angle_gamma   90.00
#
_symmetry.space_group_name_H-M   'P 1'
#
loop_
_entity.id
_entity.type
_entity.pdbx_description
1 polymer ?
#
loop_
_entity_poly.entity_id
_entity_poly.type
_entity_poly.pdbx_seq_one_letter_code
_entity_poly.pdbx_strand_id
1 'polypeptide(L)'
;MEDVFSTIRDDELKQVIANDDLLKALGSYMLTSKGKTGSLMAAIKQRLRALAKLILCLRNKTGNESLTLDDILQPRHFDNIISCVQEVCSWELGDTNQPPSFKTPTSALKLGHALKKAAEVGVGLAARAEDAERGSRLEDYIRLHQREWGDKISHAALSTLDLRKMNLQDALPLTEDLVQLSNSLREQIGEVATNLAGAHSCNEETKLYNELVTLTSASVTVFNKRRGGESARLLLETYVNRRRGAANKDIASTLSPLERKLAEKMDLVEVLGKRKRRVPIILAPFMRNAMDLIVRMRPRMSLRGNPYIFAKAKSKSYVPGWAAIKSACGTCDPKKPELITSTKIRKYLATVTQVLQLDEQQLEWVANHLGHSLDVHRQFYRLPSEILQLTKVSQLLLAAEQGCISSYKNKSLNDLDVKG
;
A
#
# COMPACT_ATOMS: atom_id res chain seq x y z
N MET A 1 -14.80 -18.69 -9.04
CA MET A 1 -14.08 -19.04 -7.79
C MET A 1 -12.95 -20.04 -8.05
N GLU A 2 -13.08 -20.91 -9.05
CA GLU A 2 -12.08 -21.92 -9.43
C GLU A 2 -10.66 -21.36 -9.60
N ASP A 3 -10.49 -20.23 -10.29
CA ASP A 3 -9.19 -19.55 -10.44
C ASP A 3 -8.52 -19.14 -9.12
N VAL A 4 -9.32 -18.83 -8.09
CA VAL A 4 -8.80 -18.47 -6.77
C VAL A 4 -8.45 -19.73 -6.00
N PHE A 5 -9.31 -20.75 -6.05
CA PHE A 5 -9.10 -22.04 -5.39
C PHE A 5 -7.87 -22.79 -5.89
N SER A 6 -7.61 -22.79 -7.20
CA SER A 6 -6.46 -23.46 -7.82
C SER A 6 -5.11 -22.89 -7.36
N THR A 7 -5.10 -21.66 -6.81
CA THR A 7 -3.88 -20.97 -6.37
C THR A 7 -3.79 -20.80 -4.85
N ILE A 8 -4.74 -21.35 -4.08
CA ILE A 8 -4.62 -21.46 -2.62
C ILE A 8 -3.65 -22.60 -2.31
N ARG A 9 -2.76 -22.39 -1.33
CA ARG A 9 -1.85 -23.43 -0.86
C ARG A 9 -2.66 -24.65 -0.42
N ASP A 10 -2.23 -25.83 -0.87
CA ASP A 10 -2.89 -27.08 -0.55
C ASP A 10 -2.58 -27.47 0.91
N ASP A 11 -3.52 -27.17 1.80
CA ASP A 11 -3.49 -27.50 3.22
C ASP A 11 -4.91 -27.61 3.78
N GLU A 12 -5.04 -28.00 5.05
CA GLU A 12 -6.32 -28.15 5.75
C GLU A 12 -7.24 -26.93 5.60
N LEU A 13 -6.66 -25.72 5.60
CA LEU A 13 -7.44 -24.49 5.43
C LEU A 13 -8.10 -24.42 4.05
N LYS A 14 -7.48 -24.95 3.00
CA LYS A 14 -8.10 -25.03 1.68
C LYS A 14 -9.32 -25.95 1.68
N GLN A 15 -9.25 -27.07 2.40
CA GLN A 15 -10.38 -28.00 2.54
C GLN A 15 -11.56 -27.34 3.27
N VAL A 16 -11.29 -26.63 4.38
CA VAL A 16 -12.31 -25.85 5.08
C VAL A 16 -12.98 -24.84 4.15
N ILE A 17 -12.20 -24.11 3.34
CA ILE A 17 -12.76 -23.12 2.41
C ILE A 17 -13.57 -23.80 1.28
N ALA A 18 -13.15 -24.98 0.81
CA ALA A 18 -13.84 -25.70 -0.27
C ALA A 18 -15.21 -26.24 0.19
N ASN A 19 -15.29 -26.68 1.45
CA ASN A 19 -16.47 -27.30 2.04
C ASN A 19 -17.46 -26.29 2.65
N ASP A 20 -17.14 -24.98 2.65
CA ASP A 20 -17.97 -23.95 3.26
C ASP A 20 -18.62 -23.04 2.20
N ASP A 21 -19.94 -23.12 2.08
CA ASP A 21 -20.70 -22.37 1.07
C ASP A 21 -20.69 -20.86 1.28
N LEU A 22 -20.70 -20.41 2.54
CA LEU A 22 -20.67 -18.98 2.85
C LEU A 22 -19.30 -18.36 2.57
N LEU A 23 -18.20 -19.08 2.83
CA LEU A 23 -16.85 -18.65 2.43
C LEU A 23 -16.71 -18.58 0.92
N LYS A 24 -17.26 -19.56 0.17
CA LYS A 24 -17.29 -19.54 -1.30
C LYS A 24 -18.09 -18.35 -1.82
N ALA A 25 -19.24 -18.05 -1.22
CA ALA A 25 -20.06 -16.90 -1.57
C ALA A 25 -19.35 -15.58 -1.27
N LEU A 26 -18.70 -15.45 -0.11
CA LEU A 26 -17.90 -14.27 0.25
C LEU A 26 -16.76 -14.04 -0.75
N GLY A 27 -16.04 -15.09 -1.12
CA GLY A 27 -14.99 -15.02 -2.14
C GLY A 27 -15.52 -14.54 -3.49
N SER A 28 -16.66 -15.08 -3.94
CA SER A 28 -17.33 -14.70 -5.19
C SER A 28 -17.80 -13.25 -5.17
N TYR A 29 -18.39 -12.81 -4.06
CA TYR A 29 -18.81 -11.42 -3.85
C TYR A 29 -17.62 -10.46 -3.92
N MET A 30 -16.48 -10.81 -3.30
CA MET A 30 -15.28 -9.98 -3.32
C MET A 30 -14.64 -9.89 -4.71
N LEU A 31 -14.67 -10.96 -5.50
CA LEU A 31 -14.19 -10.95 -6.89
C LEU A 31 -15.07 -10.06 -7.78
N THR A 32 -16.38 -10.15 -7.62
CA THR A 32 -17.33 -9.38 -8.42
C THR A 32 -17.26 -7.89 -8.08
N SER A 33 -17.21 -7.54 -6.80
CA SER A 33 -17.19 -6.14 -6.34
C SER A 33 -15.86 -5.42 -6.58
N LYS A 34 -14.73 -6.13 -6.60
CA LYS A 34 -13.39 -5.50 -6.66
C LYS A 34 -12.61 -5.80 -7.95
N GLY A 35 -13.11 -6.70 -8.80
CA GLY A 35 -12.50 -7.11 -10.07
C GLY A 35 -11.56 -8.33 -9.95
N LYS A 36 -10.89 -8.68 -11.06
CA LYS A 36 -10.03 -9.88 -11.17
C LYS A 36 -8.54 -9.52 -11.37
N THR A 37 -7.95 -8.75 -10.46
CA THR A 37 -6.49 -8.47 -10.51
C THR A 37 -5.70 -9.42 -9.60
N GLY A 38 -4.47 -9.80 -10.00
CA GLY A 38 -3.64 -10.76 -9.23
C GLY A 38 -3.39 -10.36 -7.77
N SER A 39 -3.13 -9.07 -7.53
CA SER A 39 -2.93 -8.55 -6.17
C SER A 39 -4.20 -8.59 -5.31
N LEU A 40 -5.37 -8.43 -5.92
CA LEU A 40 -6.65 -8.55 -5.24
C LEU A 40 -6.97 -10.00 -4.91
N MET A 41 -6.69 -10.93 -5.83
CA MET A 41 -6.82 -12.36 -5.58
C MET A 41 -5.98 -12.81 -4.39
N ALA A 42 -4.74 -12.32 -4.26
CA ALA A 42 -3.90 -12.58 -3.09
C ALA A 42 -4.55 -12.09 -1.77
N ALA A 43 -5.13 -10.89 -1.77
CA ALA A 43 -5.81 -10.34 -0.60
C ALA A 43 -7.09 -11.12 -0.24
N ILE A 44 -7.86 -11.58 -1.24
CA ILE A 44 -9.03 -12.44 -1.04
C ILE A 44 -8.59 -13.77 -0.42
N LYS A 45 -7.55 -14.42 -0.96
CA LYS A 45 -7.00 -15.66 -0.41
C LYS A 45 -6.58 -15.51 1.05
N GLN A 46 -5.86 -14.44 1.39
CA GLN A 46 -5.44 -14.19 2.76
C GLN A 46 -6.66 -14.05 3.70
N ARG A 47 -7.73 -13.39 3.24
CA ARG A 47 -8.95 -13.21 4.03
C ARG A 47 -9.71 -14.52 4.23
N LEU A 48 -9.94 -15.30 3.18
CA LEU A 48 -10.62 -16.60 3.28
C LEU A 48 -9.86 -17.54 4.21
N ARG A 49 -8.53 -17.58 4.09
CA ARG A 49 -7.67 -18.39 4.98
C ARG A 49 -7.69 -17.93 6.43
N ALA A 50 -7.81 -16.62 6.68
CA ALA A 50 -7.95 -16.12 8.05
C ALA A 50 -9.28 -16.56 8.68
N LEU A 51 -10.38 -16.52 7.92
CA LEU A 51 -11.68 -17.03 8.39
C LEU A 51 -11.64 -18.55 8.58
N ALA A 52 -11.03 -19.31 7.67
CA ALA A 52 -10.88 -20.75 7.80
C ALA A 52 -10.12 -21.15 9.07
N LYS A 53 -9.06 -20.42 9.43
CA LYS A 53 -8.34 -20.62 10.71
C LYS A 53 -9.24 -20.40 11.92
N LEU A 54 -10.11 -19.40 11.85
CA LEU A 54 -11.06 -19.12 12.92
C LEU A 54 -12.10 -20.24 13.06
N ILE A 55 -12.60 -20.77 11.94
CA ILE A 55 -13.52 -21.91 11.92
C ILE A 55 -12.86 -23.11 12.59
N LEU A 56 -11.62 -23.46 12.23
CA LEU A 56 -10.90 -24.56 12.88
C LEU A 56 -10.74 -24.35 14.40
N CYS A 57 -10.42 -23.13 14.84
CA CYS A 57 -10.38 -22.83 16.27
C CYS A 57 -11.73 -23.10 16.96
N LEU A 58 -12.85 -22.70 16.34
CA LEU A 58 -14.17 -22.95 16.90
C LEU A 58 -14.54 -24.44 16.89
N ARG A 59 -14.18 -25.18 15.84
CA ARG A 59 -14.36 -26.64 15.78
C ARG A 59 -13.66 -27.31 16.95
N ASN A 60 -12.42 -26.93 17.23
CA ASN A 60 -11.66 -27.46 18.37
C ASN A 60 -12.28 -27.09 19.72
N LYS A 61 -12.73 -25.85 19.92
CA LYS A 61 -13.35 -25.42 21.19
C LYS A 61 -14.73 -26.05 21.44
N THR A 62 -15.49 -26.32 20.40
CA THR A 62 -16.86 -26.86 20.51
C THR A 62 -16.92 -28.38 20.37
N GLY A 63 -15.83 -29.02 19.93
CA GLY A 63 -15.80 -30.44 19.62
C GLY A 63 -16.59 -30.83 18.36
N ASN A 64 -17.05 -29.86 17.56
CA ASN A 64 -17.85 -30.13 16.36
C ASN A 64 -17.05 -29.81 15.09
N GLU A 65 -16.49 -30.85 14.46
CA GLU A 65 -15.68 -30.74 13.24
C GLU A 65 -16.47 -30.29 11.99
N SER A 66 -17.80 -30.39 12.02
CA SER A 66 -18.65 -30.06 10.87
C SER A 66 -19.07 -28.60 10.79
N LEU A 67 -18.75 -27.79 11.82
CA LEU A 67 -19.18 -26.38 11.88
C LEU A 67 -18.76 -25.60 10.62
N THR A 68 -19.75 -24.98 9.99
CA THR A 68 -19.56 -24.01 8.91
C THR A 68 -19.55 -22.59 9.45
N LEU A 69 -19.15 -21.63 8.62
CA LEU A 69 -19.21 -20.23 8.93
C LEU A 69 -20.65 -19.76 9.18
N ASP A 70 -21.65 -20.34 8.49
CA ASP A 70 -23.05 -20.00 8.71
C ASP A 70 -23.54 -20.44 10.10
N ASP A 71 -23.12 -21.64 10.53
CA ASP A 71 -23.39 -22.14 11.88
C ASP A 71 -22.71 -21.29 12.95
N ILE A 72 -21.55 -20.71 12.64
CA ILE A 72 -20.78 -19.92 13.60
C ILE A 72 -21.38 -18.51 13.76
N LEU A 73 -21.88 -17.88 12.69
CA LEU A 73 -22.32 -16.49 12.67
C LEU A 73 -23.71 -16.28 13.31
N GLN A 74 -23.80 -16.53 14.61
CA GLN A 74 -25.00 -16.36 15.40
C GLN A 74 -24.68 -15.89 16.83
N PRO A 75 -25.62 -15.20 17.52
CA PRO A 75 -25.37 -14.60 18.83
C PRO A 75 -24.79 -15.58 19.87
N ARG A 76 -25.30 -16.82 19.94
CA ARG A 76 -24.86 -17.83 20.91
C ARG A 76 -23.37 -18.21 20.82
N HIS A 77 -22.73 -17.97 19.67
CA HIS A 77 -21.31 -18.27 19.48
C HIS A 77 -20.43 -17.02 19.54
N PHE A 78 -20.99 -15.85 19.83
CA PHE A 78 -20.25 -14.59 19.80
C PHE A 78 -19.04 -14.59 20.73
N ASP A 79 -19.19 -15.01 21.99
CA ASP A 79 -18.06 -15.06 22.93
C ASP A 79 -17.02 -16.13 22.53
N ASN A 80 -17.44 -17.24 21.93
CA ASN A 80 -16.51 -18.23 21.38
C ASN A 80 -15.72 -17.67 20.19
N ILE A 81 -16.36 -16.86 19.34
CA ILE A 81 -15.71 -16.12 18.25
C ILE A 81 -14.66 -15.17 18.82
N ILE A 82 -15.00 -14.39 19.85
CA ILE A 82 -14.07 -13.46 20.49
C ILE A 82 -12.86 -14.21 21.05
N SER A 83 -13.09 -15.29 21.80
CA SER A 83 -12.02 -16.14 22.36
C SER A 83 -11.11 -16.70 21.25
N CYS A 84 -11.67 -17.18 20.15
CA CYS A 84 -10.87 -17.70 19.03
C CYS A 84 -10.11 -16.60 18.27
N VAL A 85 -10.66 -15.38 18.16
CA VAL A 85 -9.93 -14.25 17.58
C VAL A 85 -8.75 -13.87 18.46
N GLN A 86 -8.95 -13.85 19.78
CA GLN A 86 -7.89 -13.63 20.77
C GLN A 86 -6.78 -14.67 20.63
N GLU A 87 -7.13 -15.96 20.52
CA GLU A 87 -6.16 -17.05 20.34
C GLU A 87 -5.40 -16.94 19.01
N VAL A 88 -6.11 -16.83 17.88
CA VAL A 88 -5.53 -16.77 16.52
C VAL A 88 -4.66 -15.53 16.32
N CYS A 89 -4.97 -14.42 17.01
CA CYS A 89 -4.20 -13.19 16.91
C CYS A 89 -3.15 -13.03 18.03
N SER A 90 -3.03 -14.04 18.90
CA SER A 90 -2.16 -14.09 20.07
C SER A 90 -2.36 -12.89 21.00
N TRP A 91 -3.52 -12.87 21.65
CA TRP A 91 -3.84 -11.98 22.76
C TRP A 91 -2.88 -12.20 23.92
N GLU A 92 -2.40 -11.10 24.47
CA GLU A 92 -1.57 -11.04 25.66
C GLU A 92 -2.35 -10.30 26.72
N LEU A 93 -2.59 -10.98 27.86
CA LEU A 93 -3.24 -10.35 28.98
C LEU A 93 -2.33 -9.24 29.51
N GLY A 94 -2.91 -8.06 29.70
CA GLY A 94 -2.21 -6.95 30.34
C GLY A 94 -1.98 -7.21 31.83
N ASP A 95 -1.06 -6.46 32.42
CA ASP A 95 -0.85 -6.40 33.87
C ASP A 95 -1.30 -5.02 34.43
N THR A 96 -0.96 -4.71 35.68
CA THR A 96 -1.32 -3.42 36.31
C THR A 96 -0.73 -2.21 35.59
N ASN A 97 0.34 -2.37 34.81
CA ASN A 97 1.07 -1.30 34.13
C ASN A 97 0.92 -1.33 32.60
N GLN A 98 0.43 -2.44 32.03
CA GLN A 98 0.28 -2.61 30.59
C GLN A 98 -1.15 -3.03 30.23
N PRO A 99 -1.84 -2.31 29.33
CA PRO A 99 -3.15 -2.75 28.86
C PRO A 99 -3.02 -4.04 28.05
N PRO A 100 -4.10 -4.84 27.96
CA PRO A 100 -4.11 -6.02 27.11
C PRO A 100 -3.76 -5.69 25.65
N SER A 101 -3.03 -6.60 25.02
CA SER A 101 -2.47 -6.35 23.69
C SER A 101 -2.57 -7.56 22.76
N PHE A 102 -2.30 -7.35 21.48
CA PHE A 102 -2.22 -8.43 20.49
C PHE A 102 -0.83 -8.49 19.87
N LYS A 103 -0.27 -9.69 19.62
CA LYS A 103 0.92 -9.79 18.75
C LYS A 103 0.61 -9.33 17.31
N THR A 104 -0.57 -9.69 16.80
CA THR A 104 -1.01 -9.35 15.43
C THR A 104 -2.30 -8.51 15.40
N PRO A 105 -2.28 -7.26 15.91
CA PRO A 105 -3.49 -6.44 16.07
C PRO A 105 -4.19 -6.12 14.75
N THR A 106 -3.43 -5.97 13.66
CA THR A 106 -3.99 -5.77 12.31
C THR A 106 -4.79 -6.98 11.82
N SER A 107 -4.41 -8.20 12.21
CA SER A 107 -5.15 -9.42 11.86
C SER A 107 -6.49 -9.46 12.58
N ALA A 108 -6.52 -9.10 13.87
CA ALA A 108 -7.74 -9.02 14.67
C ALA A 108 -8.78 -8.07 14.07
N LEU A 109 -8.35 -6.84 13.71
CA LEU A 109 -9.21 -5.86 13.03
C LEU A 109 -9.74 -6.39 11.68
N LYS A 110 -8.86 -7.01 10.88
CA LYS A 110 -9.23 -7.58 9.57
C LYS A 110 -10.23 -8.72 9.69
N LEU A 111 -10.13 -9.56 10.73
CA LEU A 111 -11.07 -10.64 11.01
C LEU A 111 -12.46 -10.12 11.34
N GLY A 112 -12.57 -9.11 12.21
CA GLY A 112 -13.87 -8.49 12.52
C GLY A 112 -14.59 -7.96 11.28
N HIS A 113 -13.87 -7.19 10.46
CA HIS A 113 -14.43 -6.74 9.18
C HIS A 113 -14.81 -7.89 8.23
N ALA A 114 -14.06 -8.99 8.24
CA ALA A 114 -14.35 -10.14 7.39
C ALA A 114 -15.59 -10.91 7.87
N LEU A 115 -15.75 -11.09 9.18
CA LEU A 115 -16.89 -11.76 9.81
C LEU A 115 -18.18 -10.99 9.59
N LYS A 116 -18.19 -9.68 9.89
CA LYS A 116 -19.34 -8.82 9.61
C LYS A 116 -19.71 -8.89 8.13
N LYS A 117 -18.71 -8.86 7.23
CA LYS A 117 -19.00 -8.92 5.79
C LYS A 117 -19.53 -10.28 5.34
N ALA A 118 -19.07 -11.37 5.95
CA ALA A 118 -19.59 -12.70 5.70
C ALA A 118 -21.06 -12.79 6.12
N ALA A 119 -21.41 -12.28 7.30
CA ALA A 119 -22.79 -12.23 7.77
C ALA A 119 -23.69 -11.41 6.84
N GLU A 120 -23.25 -10.22 6.39
CA GLU A 120 -24.00 -9.41 5.42
C GLU A 120 -24.24 -10.15 4.08
N VAL A 121 -23.25 -10.93 3.63
CA VAL A 121 -23.42 -11.78 2.44
C VAL A 121 -24.42 -12.90 2.70
N GLY A 122 -24.36 -13.52 3.89
CA GLY A 122 -25.31 -14.54 4.32
C GLY A 122 -26.75 -14.03 4.39
N VAL A 123 -26.99 -12.83 4.93
CA VAL A 123 -28.31 -12.19 4.94
C VAL A 123 -28.86 -12.05 3.52
N GLY A 124 -28.02 -11.59 2.58
CA GLY A 124 -28.41 -11.48 1.17
C GLY A 124 -28.70 -12.83 0.49
N LEU A 125 -28.05 -13.92 0.92
CA LEU A 125 -28.36 -15.27 0.45
C LEU A 125 -29.67 -15.80 1.04
N ALA A 126 -29.88 -15.61 2.34
CA ALA A 126 -31.10 -16.00 3.03
C ALA A 126 -32.34 -15.30 2.45
N ALA A 127 -32.24 -14.00 2.19
CA ALA A 127 -33.31 -13.23 1.55
C ALA A 127 -33.68 -13.75 0.15
N ARG A 128 -32.69 -14.20 -0.64
CA ARG A 128 -32.94 -14.80 -1.97
C ARG A 128 -33.52 -16.21 -1.90
N ALA A 129 -33.26 -16.93 -0.82
CA ALA A 129 -33.78 -18.26 -0.56
C ALA A 129 -35.11 -18.24 0.22
N GLU A 130 -35.64 -17.04 0.54
CA GLU A 130 -36.83 -16.86 1.38
C GLU A 130 -36.72 -17.52 2.77
N ASP A 131 -35.49 -17.64 3.27
CA ASP A 131 -35.17 -18.23 4.58
C ASP A 131 -35.13 -17.13 5.65
N ALA A 132 -36.31 -16.83 6.21
CA ALA A 132 -36.47 -15.77 7.22
C ALA A 132 -35.73 -16.09 8.53
N GLU A 133 -35.66 -17.35 8.94
CA GLU A 133 -34.99 -17.77 10.17
C GLU A 133 -33.49 -17.51 10.10
N ARG A 134 -32.85 -17.98 9.02
CA ARG A 134 -31.43 -17.72 8.78
C ARG A 134 -31.14 -16.24 8.64
N GLY A 135 -32.00 -15.49 7.95
CA GLY A 135 -31.90 -14.04 7.81
C GLY A 135 -31.87 -13.34 9.18
N SER A 136 -32.87 -13.61 10.02
CA SER A 136 -32.97 -13.02 11.36
C SER A 136 -31.75 -13.35 12.22
N ARG A 137 -31.31 -14.62 12.24
CA ARG A 137 -30.14 -15.07 13.00
C ARG A 137 -28.87 -14.30 12.65
N LEU A 138 -28.62 -14.09 11.34
CA LEU A 138 -27.44 -13.37 10.87
C LEU A 138 -27.54 -11.86 11.14
N GLU A 139 -28.74 -11.29 11.06
CA GLU A 139 -28.97 -9.88 11.44
C GLU A 139 -28.74 -9.64 12.93
N ASP A 140 -29.19 -10.55 13.79
CA ASP A 140 -28.91 -10.50 15.23
C ASP A 140 -27.41 -10.56 15.51
N TYR A 141 -26.68 -11.44 14.82
CA TYR A 141 -25.23 -11.46 14.89
C TYR A 141 -24.60 -10.12 14.47
N ILE A 142 -25.06 -9.51 13.38
CA ILE A 142 -24.55 -8.22 12.91
C ILE A 142 -24.83 -7.12 13.95
N ARG A 143 -26.02 -7.11 14.55
CA ARG A 143 -26.39 -6.16 15.62
C ARG A 143 -25.45 -6.30 16.82
N LEU A 144 -25.24 -7.53 17.29
CA LEU A 144 -24.35 -7.82 18.42
C LEU A 144 -22.90 -7.44 18.11
N HIS A 145 -22.39 -7.82 16.93
CA HIS A 145 -21.06 -7.44 16.47
C HIS A 145 -20.87 -5.91 16.42
N GLN A 146 -21.87 -5.16 15.98
CA GLN A 146 -21.75 -3.70 15.92
C GLN A 146 -21.67 -3.05 17.30
N ARG A 147 -22.29 -3.65 18.31
CA ARG A 147 -22.30 -3.13 19.69
C ARG A 147 -21.03 -3.50 20.46
N GLU A 148 -20.60 -4.76 20.40
CA GLU A 148 -19.60 -5.26 21.36
C GLU A 148 -18.20 -5.50 20.77
N TRP A 149 -18.06 -5.58 19.44
CA TRP A 149 -16.77 -5.88 18.82
C TRP A 149 -15.72 -4.77 19.05
N GLY A 150 -16.20 -3.52 19.18
CA GLY A 150 -15.36 -2.37 19.51
C GLY A 150 -14.60 -2.61 20.80
N ASP A 151 -15.35 -2.87 21.86
CA ASP A 151 -14.87 -3.01 23.24
C ASP A 151 -14.04 -4.27 23.43
N LYS A 152 -14.47 -5.40 22.86
CA LYS A 152 -13.81 -6.69 23.09
C LYS A 152 -12.52 -6.88 22.28
N ILE A 153 -12.39 -6.24 21.12
CA ILE A 153 -11.27 -6.49 20.18
C ILE A 153 -10.65 -5.20 19.67
N SER A 154 -11.45 -4.28 19.13
CA SER A 154 -10.93 -3.18 18.31
C SER A 154 -10.14 -2.17 19.12
N HIS A 155 -10.62 -1.81 20.32
CA HIS A 155 -9.94 -0.85 21.20
C HIS A 155 -8.54 -1.34 21.61
N ALA A 156 -8.42 -2.58 22.09
CA ALA A 156 -7.13 -3.18 22.44
C ALA A 156 -6.19 -3.30 21.22
N ALA A 157 -6.71 -3.70 20.05
CA ALA A 157 -5.91 -3.80 18.83
C ALA A 157 -5.40 -2.44 18.33
N LEU A 158 -6.23 -1.39 18.39
CA LEU A 158 -5.84 -0.03 18.02
C LEU A 158 -4.84 0.55 19.03
N SER A 159 -5.10 0.42 20.33
CA SER A 159 -4.19 0.84 21.39
C SER A 159 -2.80 0.19 21.24
N THR A 160 -2.75 -1.12 20.99
CA THR A 160 -1.50 -1.84 20.71
C THR A 160 -0.76 -1.24 19.52
N LEU A 161 -1.47 -0.90 18.44
CA LEU A 161 -0.88 -0.30 17.26
C LEU A 161 -0.32 1.10 17.52
N ASP A 162 -0.96 1.87 18.40
CA ASP A 162 -0.54 3.24 18.70
C ASP A 162 0.61 3.26 19.71
N LEU A 163 0.59 2.41 20.74
CA LEU A 163 1.73 2.18 21.65
C LEU A 163 2.99 1.75 20.89
N ARG A 164 2.85 0.84 19.91
CA ARG A 164 3.98 0.42 19.05
C ARG A 164 4.56 1.55 18.20
N LYS A 165 3.81 2.63 17.96
CA LYS A 165 4.29 3.78 17.19
C LYS A 165 4.84 4.90 18.07
N MET A 166 4.43 4.97 19.34
CA MET A 166 4.62 6.13 20.23
C MET A 166 6.07 6.60 20.33
N ASN A 167 7.04 5.68 20.29
CA ASN A 167 8.48 5.99 20.36
C ASN A 167 9.26 5.47 19.14
N LEU A 168 8.57 5.07 18.08
CA LEU A 168 9.23 4.48 16.92
C LEU A 168 9.68 5.61 16.01
N GLN A 169 10.98 5.96 16.07
CA GLN A 169 11.53 6.96 15.16
C GLN A 169 11.29 6.49 13.72
N ASP A 170 10.55 7.29 12.97
CA ASP A 170 10.12 6.97 11.62
C ASP A 170 11.33 7.10 10.67
N ALA A 171 12.16 6.05 10.63
CA ALA A 171 13.44 6.08 9.93
C ALA A 171 13.25 6.33 8.42
N LEU A 172 13.75 7.48 7.96
CA LEU A 172 13.74 7.89 6.56
C LEU A 172 14.96 7.31 5.82
N PRO A 173 14.83 6.99 4.52
CA PRO A 173 15.97 6.65 3.67
C PRO A 173 17.03 7.76 3.70
N LEU A 174 18.29 7.35 3.60
CA LEU A 174 19.41 8.29 3.46
C LEU A 174 19.37 8.93 2.06
N THR A 175 19.61 10.24 1.98
CA THR A 175 19.67 10.95 0.70
C THR A 175 20.74 10.36 -0.22
N GLU A 176 21.91 10.02 0.32
CA GLU A 176 23.01 9.36 -0.41
C GLU A 176 22.58 8.04 -1.05
N ASP A 177 21.90 7.16 -0.30
CA ASP A 177 21.39 5.88 -0.79
C ASP A 177 20.38 6.08 -1.93
N LEU A 178 19.51 7.09 -1.84
CA LEU A 178 18.53 7.39 -2.90
C LEU A 178 19.19 7.92 -4.17
N VAL A 179 20.23 8.74 -4.03
CA VAL A 179 21.01 9.26 -5.17
C VAL A 179 21.77 8.12 -5.83
N GLN A 180 22.48 7.28 -5.04
CA GLN A 180 23.20 6.12 -5.53
C GLN A 180 22.27 5.16 -6.29
N LEU A 181 21.12 4.82 -5.70
CA LEU A 181 20.11 3.99 -6.34
C LEU A 181 19.60 4.59 -7.65
N SER A 182 19.32 5.90 -7.67
CA SER A 182 18.82 6.57 -8.87
C SER A 182 19.85 6.58 -10.01
N ASN A 183 21.13 6.74 -9.71
CA ASN A 183 22.21 6.72 -10.69
C ASN A 183 22.44 5.30 -11.21
N SER A 184 22.58 4.33 -10.31
CA SER A 184 22.75 2.92 -10.65
C SER A 184 21.60 2.41 -11.53
N LEU A 185 20.35 2.74 -11.20
CA LEU A 185 19.19 2.39 -12.04
C LEU A 185 19.29 2.97 -13.45
N ARG A 186 19.79 4.21 -13.61
CA ARG A 186 19.94 4.83 -14.93
C ARG A 186 21.00 4.12 -15.75
N GLU A 187 22.15 3.83 -15.14
CA GLU A 187 23.28 3.14 -15.77
C GLU A 187 22.90 1.73 -16.20
N GLN A 188 22.38 0.91 -15.26
CA GLN A 188 21.96 -0.46 -15.55
C GLN A 188 20.86 -0.55 -16.62
N ILE A 189 19.90 0.39 -16.63
CA ILE A 189 18.90 0.43 -17.70
C ILE A 189 19.55 0.66 -19.07
N GLY A 190 20.55 1.55 -19.15
CA GLY A 190 21.30 1.81 -20.38
C GLY A 190 22.11 0.60 -20.84
N GLU A 191 22.80 -0.05 -19.90
CA GLU A 191 23.59 -1.26 -20.16
C GLU A 191 22.71 -2.42 -20.64
N VAL A 192 21.64 -2.75 -19.90
CA VAL A 192 20.71 -3.83 -20.25
C VAL A 192 20.01 -3.54 -21.58
N ALA A 193 19.65 -2.28 -21.87
CA ALA A 193 19.07 -1.92 -23.16
C ALA A 193 20.05 -2.14 -24.32
N THR A 194 21.34 -1.85 -24.12
CA THR A 194 22.40 -2.08 -25.11
C THR A 194 22.65 -3.58 -25.31
N ASN A 195 22.77 -4.34 -24.22
CA ASN A 195 22.95 -5.79 -24.26
C ASN A 195 21.75 -6.49 -24.92
N LEU A 196 20.53 -6.00 -24.69
CA LEU A 196 19.33 -6.55 -25.31
C LEU A 196 19.31 -6.35 -26.83
N ALA A 197 19.87 -5.24 -27.33
CA ALA A 197 20.00 -5.01 -28.76
C ALA A 197 21.03 -5.95 -29.42
N GLY A 198 22.04 -6.38 -28.67
CA GLY A 198 23.07 -7.33 -29.09
C GLY A 198 22.82 -8.77 -28.68
N ALA A 199 21.62 -9.13 -28.21
CA ALA A 199 21.33 -10.49 -27.76
C ALA A 199 21.25 -11.48 -28.94
N HIS A 200 21.88 -12.65 -28.81
CA HIS A 200 21.99 -13.63 -29.90
C HIS A 200 21.08 -14.86 -29.72
N SER A 201 20.45 -15.01 -28.54
CA SER A 201 19.56 -16.14 -28.24
C SER A 201 18.24 -15.70 -27.60
N CYS A 202 17.18 -16.46 -27.84
CA CYS A 202 15.84 -16.19 -27.28
C CYS A 202 15.83 -16.22 -25.74
N ASN A 203 16.65 -17.09 -25.13
CA ASN A 203 16.74 -17.20 -23.67
C ASN A 203 17.42 -15.96 -23.05
N GLU A 204 18.50 -15.51 -23.65
CA GLU A 204 19.21 -14.28 -23.26
C GLU A 204 18.31 -13.05 -23.44
N GLU A 205 17.66 -12.91 -24.61
CA GLU A 205 16.71 -11.82 -24.89
C GLU A 205 15.57 -11.79 -23.86
N THR A 206 15.03 -12.96 -23.48
CA THR A 206 14.00 -13.09 -22.45
C THR A 206 14.50 -12.65 -21.07
N LYS A 207 15.74 -13.02 -20.70
CA LYS A 207 16.34 -12.65 -19.40
C LYS A 207 16.56 -11.14 -19.33
N LEU A 208 17.23 -10.57 -20.32
CA LEU A 208 17.53 -9.14 -20.43
C LEU A 208 16.24 -8.30 -20.52
N TYR A 209 15.21 -8.77 -21.22
CA TYR A 209 13.90 -8.13 -21.24
C TYR A 209 13.27 -8.07 -19.83
N ASN A 210 13.26 -9.18 -19.10
CA ASN A 210 12.68 -9.21 -17.75
C ASN A 210 13.45 -8.32 -16.77
N GLU A 211 14.76 -8.24 -16.93
CA GLU A 211 15.63 -7.34 -16.18
C GLU A 211 15.33 -5.88 -16.51
N LEU A 212 15.28 -5.51 -17.79
CA LEU A 212 14.91 -4.18 -18.26
C LEU A 212 13.55 -3.75 -17.70
N VAL A 213 12.54 -4.63 -17.76
CA VAL A 213 11.21 -4.37 -17.19
C VAL A 213 11.28 -4.12 -15.68
N THR A 214 12.06 -4.92 -14.96
CA THR A 214 12.20 -4.83 -13.50
C THR A 214 12.89 -3.52 -13.10
N LEU A 215 14.03 -3.20 -13.70
CA LEU A 215 14.79 -1.98 -13.44
C LEU A 215 14.00 -0.73 -13.84
N THR A 216 13.33 -0.74 -14.99
CA THR A 216 12.50 0.38 -15.44
C THR A 216 11.30 0.59 -14.50
N SER A 217 10.65 -0.50 -14.05
CA SER A 217 9.59 -0.41 -13.05
C SER A 217 10.07 0.15 -11.71
N ALA A 218 11.28 -0.20 -11.27
CA ALA A 218 11.89 0.34 -10.06
C ALA A 218 12.18 1.84 -10.24
N SER A 219 12.82 2.22 -11.35
CA SER A 219 13.18 3.60 -11.67
C SER A 219 11.96 4.52 -11.72
N VAL A 220 10.91 4.14 -12.44
CA VAL A 220 9.65 4.92 -12.49
C VAL A 220 9.04 5.09 -11.09
N THR A 221 9.11 4.06 -10.25
CA THR A 221 8.56 4.11 -8.88
C THR A 221 9.39 5.01 -7.96
N VAL A 222 10.72 4.88 -7.97
CA VAL A 222 11.65 5.66 -7.14
C VAL A 222 11.68 7.13 -7.57
N PHE A 223 11.64 7.40 -8.87
CA PHE A 223 11.64 8.77 -9.39
C PHE A 223 10.36 9.52 -9.00
N ASN A 224 9.20 8.89 -9.18
CA ASN A 224 7.92 9.51 -8.83
C ASN A 224 7.63 9.53 -7.32
N LYS A 225 8.34 8.72 -6.51
CA LYS A 225 8.16 8.62 -5.05
C LYS A 225 6.71 8.35 -4.63
N ARG A 226 5.97 7.63 -5.48
CA ARG A 226 4.56 7.25 -5.28
C ARG A 226 4.44 5.84 -4.69
N ARG A 227 3.21 5.46 -4.31
CA ARG A 227 2.92 4.09 -3.86
C ARG A 227 3.25 3.12 -5.00
N GLY A 228 4.03 2.08 -4.71
CA GLY A 228 4.53 1.17 -5.74
C GLY A 228 3.46 0.39 -6.53
N GLY A 229 2.20 0.40 -6.09
CA GLY A 229 1.09 -0.19 -6.84
C GLY A 229 0.53 0.68 -7.97
N GLU A 230 0.72 2.00 -7.91
CA GLU A 230 0.18 2.95 -8.91
C GLU A 230 0.99 2.91 -10.21
N SER A 231 2.32 3.02 -10.10
CA SER A 231 3.25 2.92 -11.23
C SER A 231 3.30 1.49 -11.82
N ALA A 232 3.38 0.47 -10.97
CA ALA A 232 3.54 -0.92 -11.42
C ALA A 232 2.33 -1.47 -12.21
N ARG A 233 1.13 -0.89 -12.00
CA ARG A 233 -0.10 -1.29 -12.70
C ARG A 233 -0.38 -0.46 -13.96
N LEU A 234 0.57 0.37 -14.40
CA LEU A 234 0.42 1.16 -15.61
C LEU A 234 0.07 0.25 -16.81
N LEU A 235 -1.01 0.59 -17.50
CA LEU A 235 -1.47 -0.15 -18.67
C LEU A 235 -0.69 0.27 -19.90
N LEU A 236 -0.46 -0.70 -20.79
CA LEU A 236 0.19 -0.49 -22.09
C LEU A 236 -0.57 0.56 -22.90
N GLU A 237 -1.88 0.43 -22.99
CA GLU A 237 -2.74 1.35 -23.75
C GLU A 237 -2.63 2.79 -23.22
N THR A 238 -2.68 2.97 -21.90
CA THR A 238 -2.53 4.30 -21.27
C THR A 238 -1.18 4.93 -21.59
N TYR A 239 -0.10 4.12 -21.64
CA TYR A 239 1.21 4.63 -22.02
C TYR A 239 1.29 4.96 -23.51
N VAL A 240 0.78 4.10 -24.39
CA VAL A 240 0.83 4.33 -25.85
C VAL A 240 0.01 5.56 -26.24
N ASN A 241 -1.17 5.72 -25.65
CA ASN A 241 -2.10 6.83 -25.93
C ASN A 241 -1.83 8.09 -25.09
N ARG A 242 -0.71 8.15 -24.37
CA ARG A 242 -0.35 9.31 -23.55
C ARG A 242 -0.20 10.57 -24.40
N ARG A 243 -0.51 11.73 -23.81
CA ARG A 243 -0.22 13.02 -24.44
C ARG A 243 1.30 13.23 -24.53
N ARG A 244 1.78 13.71 -25.67
CA ARG A 244 3.18 14.06 -25.91
C ARG A 244 3.28 15.54 -26.25
N GLY A 245 4.21 16.25 -25.61
CA GLY A 245 4.47 17.67 -25.85
C GLY A 245 3.45 18.64 -25.24
N ALA A 246 3.78 19.93 -25.28
CA ALA A 246 2.89 21.01 -24.86
C ALA A 246 1.78 21.22 -25.90
N ALA A 247 0.52 21.12 -25.48
CA ALA A 247 -0.64 21.14 -26.37
C ALA A 247 -0.93 22.53 -26.99
N ASN A 248 -0.38 23.60 -26.43
CA ASN A 248 -0.65 24.97 -26.89
C ASN A 248 0.63 25.82 -26.87
N LYS A 249 0.99 26.41 -28.01
CA LYS A 249 2.16 27.29 -28.17
C LYS A 249 2.04 28.55 -27.31
N ASP A 250 0.83 29.08 -27.15
CA ASP A 250 0.58 30.28 -26.36
C ASP A 250 0.82 30.03 -24.88
N ILE A 251 0.37 28.88 -24.36
CA ILE A 251 0.65 28.46 -22.97
C ILE A 251 2.15 28.15 -22.80
N ALA A 252 2.80 27.55 -23.79
CA ALA A 252 4.24 27.31 -23.72
C ALA A 252 5.08 28.61 -23.71
N SER A 253 4.52 29.70 -24.25
CA SER A 253 5.16 31.01 -24.25
C SER A 253 5.18 31.68 -22.87
N THR A 254 4.22 31.37 -22.00
CA THR A 254 4.15 31.89 -20.62
C THR A 254 5.03 31.13 -19.64
N LEU A 255 5.58 29.98 -20.03
CA LEU A 255 6.49 29.18 -19.21
C LEU A 255 7.89 29.81 -19.16
N SER A 256 8.55 29.71 -18.01
CA SER A 256 9.96 30.04 -17.87
C SER A 256 10.84 29.14 -18.75
N PRO A 257 12.09 29.54 -19.05
CA PRO A 257 13.01 28.74 -19.87
C PRO A 257 13.22 27.31 -19.33
N LEU A 258 13.26 27.14 -18.01
CA LEU A 258 13.41 25.84 -17.37
C LEU A 258 12.14 25.00 -17.52
N GLU A 259 10.97 25.56 -17.26
CA GLU A 259 9.68 24.88 -17.40
C GLU A 259 9.45 24.41 -18.83
N ARG A 260 9.80 25.25 -19.82
CA ARG A 260 9.71 24.87 -21.24
C ARG A 260 10.60 23.67 -21.55
N LYS A 261 11.86 23.71 -21.11
CA LYS A 261 12.81 22.60 -21.30
C LYS A 261 12.35 21.32 -20.60
N LEU A 262 11.72 21.42 -19.44
CA LEU A 262 11.12 20.28 -18.73
C LEU A 262 9.90 19.74 -19.46
N ALA A 263 9.00 20.60 -19.94
CA ALA A 263 7.81 20.21 -20.70
C ALA A 263 8.16 19.52 -22.03
N GLU A 264 9.28 19.89 -22.65
CA GLU A 264 9.80 19.22 -23.85
C GLU A 264 10.41 17.85 -23.54
N LYS A 265 11.15 17.71 -22.44
CA LYS A 265 11.94 16.51 -22.13
C LYS A 265 11.17 15.46 -21.33
N MET A 266 10.23 15.87 -20.49
CA MET A 266 9.51 14.97 -19.59
C MET A 266 8.19 14.53 -20.23
N ASP A 267 7.82 13.27 -20.03
CA ASP A 267 6.48 12.78 -20.42
C ASP A 267 5.59 12.71 -19.18
N LEU A 268 4.31 13.04 -19.35
CA LEU A 268 3.28 12.88 -18.33
C LEU A 268 2.30 11.79 -18.75
N VAL A 269 2.13 10.78 -17.91
CA VAL A 269 1.13 9.71 -18.08
C VAL A 269 0.11 9.81 -16.95
N GLU A 270 -1.16 9.99 -17.30
CA GLU A 270 -2.24 10.00 -16.31
C GLU A 270 -2.83 8.60 -16.15
N VAL A 271 -2.84 8.08 -14.92
CA VAL A 271 -3.55 6.82 -14.60
C VAL A 271 -4.74 7.07 -13.68
N LEU A 272 -5.68 6.13 -13.65
CA LEU A 272 -6.83 6.21 -12.74
C LEU A 272 -6.45 5.72 -11.35
N GLY A 273 -6.46 6.64 -10.40
CA GLY A 273 -6.34 6.38 -8.97
C GLY A 273 -7.68 6.02 -8.32
N LYS A 274 -7.66 5.91 -6.98
CA LYS A 274 -8.88 5.69 -6.18
C LYS A 274 -9.88 6.83 -6.42
N ARG A 275 -11.18 6.50 -6.38
CA ARG A 275 -12.29 7.46 -6.58
C ARG A 275 -12.19 8.23 -7.91
N LYS A 276 -11.70 7.58 -8.97
CA LYS A 276 -11.53 8.15 -10.32
C LYS A 276 -10.60 9.38 -10.40
N ARG A 277 -9.79 9.63 -9.37
CA ARG A 277 -8.80 10.72 -9.42
C ARG A 277 -7.71 10.41 -10.44
N ARG A 278 -7.33 11.41 -11.23
CA ARG A 278 -6.17 11.29 -12.14
C ARG A 278 -4.89 11.31 -11.33
N VAL A 279 -3.97 10.42 -11.69
CA VAL A 279 -2.71 10.19 -10.99
C VAL A 279 -1.60 10.43 -12.02
N PRO A 280 -0.87 11.56 -11.93
CA PRO A 280 0.25 11.82 -12.82
C PRO A 280 1.43 10.89 -12.52
N ILE A 281 2.04 10.36 -13.57
CA ILE A 281 3.33 9.67 -13.58
C ILE A 281 4.24 10.42 -14.54
N ILE A 282 5.31 11.00 -14.00
CA ILE A 282 6.32 11.75 -14.75
C ILE A 282 7.42 10.78 -15.19
N LEU A 283 7.82 10.86 -16.46
CA LEU A 283 8.83 10.00 -17.06
C LEU A 283 9.99 10.83 -17.59
N ALA A 284 11.19 10.54 -17.11
CA ALA A 284 12.42 11.09 -17.65
C ALA A 284 12.76 10.47 -19.02
N PRO A 285 13.57 11.13 -19.87
CA PRO A 285 13.92 10.63 -21.21
C PRO A 285 14.43 9.18 -21.23
N PHE A 286 15.34 8.81 -20.33
CA PHE A 286 15.88 7.44 -20.29
C PHE A 286 14.82 6.39 -19.92
N MET A 287 13.87 6.73 -19.03
CA MET A 287 12.75 5.85 -18.68
C MET A 287 11.82 5.67 -19.88
N ARG A 288 11.54 6.76 -20.60
CA ARG A 288 10.74 6.74 -21.82
C ARG A 288 11.37 5.82 -22.86
N ASN A 289 12.67 5.97 -23.11
CA ASN A 289 13.39 5.15 -24.08
C ASN A 289 13.35 3.66 -23.71
N ALA A 290 13.57 3.34 -22.43
CA ALA A 290 13.46 1.97 -21.93
C ALA A 290 12.04 1.41 -22.06
N MET A 291 11.02 2.21 -21.76
CA MET A 291 9.61 1.83 -21.92
C MET A 291 9.22 1.64 -23.38
N ASP A 292 9.66 2.50 -24.29
CA ASP A 292 9.44 2.34 -25.73
C ASP A 292 10.14 1.07 -26.25
N LEU A 293 11.34 0.73 -25.75
CA LEU A 293 12.01 -0.54 -26.04
C LEU A 293 11.21 -1.74 -25.51
N ILE A 294 10.72 -1.69 -24.27
CA ILE A 294 9.83 -2.72 -23.69
C ILE A 294 8.62 -2.93 -24.59
N VAL A 295 7.98 -1.87 -25.08
CA VAL A 295 6.82 -1.93 -25.99
C VAL A 295 7.21 -2.62 -27.32
N ARG A 296 8.34 -2.26 -27.92
CA ARG A 296 8.83 -2.88 -29.17
C ARG A 296 9.12 -4.37 -29.02
N MET A 297 9.60 -4.81 -27.85
CA MET A 297 9.95 -6.21 -27.59
C MET A 297 8.74 -7.10 -27.29
N ARG A 298 7.56 -6.52 -26.98
CA ARG A 298 6.38 -7.29 -26.57
C ARG A 298 5.97 -8.43 -27.52
N PRO A 299 6.00 -8.27 -28.87
CA PRO A 299 5.64 -9.34 -29.78
C PRO A 299 6.54 -10.57 -29.66
N ARG A 300 7.81 -10.39 -29.28
CA ARG A 300 8.80 -11.46 -29.10
C ARG A 300 8.70 -12.17 -27.74
N MET A 301 8.07 -11.55 -26.76
CA MET A 301 8.02 -12.03 -25.37
C MET A 301 6.78 -12.85 -25.02
N SER A 302 5.97 -13.24 -26.02
CA SER A 302 4.74 -14.01 -25.87
C SER A 302 3.75 -13.41 -24.84
N LEU A 303 3.54 -12.09 -24.91
CA LEU A 303 2.73 -11.32 -23.95
C LEU A 303 1.28 -11.09 -24.39
N ARG A 304 0.75 -11.91 -25.31
CA ARG A 304 -0.62 -11.74 -25.82
C ARG A 304 -1.63 -11.78 -24.66
N GLY A 305 -2.46 -10.72 -24.57
CA GLY A 305 -3.49 -10.58 -23.54
C GLY A 305 -3.02 -10.01 -22.19
N ASN A 306 -1.73 -9.72 -21.99
CA ASN A 306 -1.27 -9.01 -20.78
C ASN A 306 -1.39 -7.49 -21.00
N PRO A 307 -2.20 -6.75 -20.21
CA PRO A 307 -2.44 -5.33 -20.45
C PRO A 307 -1.39 -4.41 -19.81
N TYR A 308 -0.48 -4.94 -18.99
CA TYR A 308 0.48 -4.12 -18.23
C TYR A 308 1.72 -3.80 -19.06
N ILE A 309 2.25 -2.58 -18.90
CA ILE A 309 3.52 -2.20 -19.53
C ILE A 309 4.69 -2.95 -18.91
N PHE A 310 4.71 -3.09 -17.58
CA PHE A 310 5.74 -3.82 -16.84
C PHE A 310 5.43 -5.32 -16.74
N ALA A 311 5.07 -5.93 -17.86
CA ALA A 311 4.74 -7.34 -17.96
C ALA A 311 6.00 -8.21 -18.03
N LYS A 312 6.05 -9.27 -17.22
CA LYS A 312 7.10 -10.30 -17.33
C LYS A 312 6.86 -11.16 -18.56
N ALA A 313 7.92 -11.50 -19.29
CA ALA A 313 7.85 -12.37 -20.46
C ALA A 313 7.11 -13.67 -20.15
N LYS A 314 6.30 -14.16 -21.11
CA LYS A 314 5.50 -15.39 -20.98
C LYS A 314 4.56 -15.39 -19.75
N SER A 315 4.21 -14.23 -19.20
CA SER A 315 3.34 -14.10 -18.01
C SER A 315 2.12 -13.23 -18.28
N LYS A 316 1.02 -13.52 -17.57
CA LYS A 316 -0.17 -12.64 -17.47
C LYS A 316 -0.06 -11.61 -16.34
N SER A 317 1.05 -11.61 -15.59
CA SER A 317 1.28 -10.74 -14.45
C SER A 317 2.21 -9.56 -14.79
N TYR A 318 2.36 -8.64 -13.85
CA TYR A 318 3.27 -7.51 -13.91
C TYR A 318 4.34 -7.60 -12.81
N VAL A 319 5.41 -6.83 -12.92
CA VAL A 319 6.43 -6.71 -11.86
C VAL A 319 5.90 -5.82 -10.73
N PRO A 320 5.70 -6.33 -9.50
CA PRO A 320 5.27 -5.49 -8.39
C PRO A 320 6.33 -4.46 -8.02
N GLY A 321 5.93 -3.20 -7.79
CA GLY A 321 6.90 -2.12 -7.49
C GLY A 321 7.78 -2.37 -6.27
N TRP A 322 7.27 -3.04 -5.23
CA TRP A 322 8.09 -3.42 -4.06
C TRP A 322 9.16 -4.46 -4.43
N ALA A 323 8.84 -5.41 -5.31
CA ALA A 323 9.77 -6.43 -5.76
C ALA A 323 10.82 -5.83 -6.70
N ALA A 324 10.41 -4.89 -7.55
CA ALA A 324 11.32 -4.13 -8.42
C ALA A 324 12.33 -3.32 -7.60
N ILE A 325 11.87 -2.55 -6.61
CA ILE A 325 12.76 -1.79 -5.71
C ILE A 325 13.70 -2.73 -4.96
N LYS A 326 13.19 -3.83 -4.39
CA LYS A 326 14.03 -4.81 -3.68
C LYS A 326 15.12 -5.40 -4.59
N SER A 327 14.77 -5.72 -5.83
CA SER A 327 15.74 -6.21 -6.83
C SER A 327 16.84 -5.17 -7.10
N ALA A 328 16.46 -3.90 -7.30
CA ALA A 328 17.41 -2.82 -7.56
C ALA A 328 18.32 -2.51 -6.36
N CYS A 329 17.80 -2.59 -5.13
CA CYS A 329 18.62 -2.46 -3.93
C CYS A 329 19.66 -3.58 -3.82
N GLY A 330 19.31 -4.82 -4.19
CA GLY A 330 20.24 -5.95 -4.17
C GLY A 330 21.43 -5.79 -5.13
N THR A 331 21.28 -5.00 -6.20
CA THR A 331 22.38 -4.72 -7.14
C THR A 331 23.20 -3.48 -6.77
N CYS A 332 22.62 -2.54 -6.03
CA CYS A 332 23.24 -1.25 -5.71
C CYS A 332 23.94 -1.24 -4.34
N ASP A 333 23.62 -2.20 -3.47
CA ASP A 333 24.11 -2.33 -2.09
C ASP A 333 24.14 -0.99 -1.31
N PRO A 334 22.97 -0.33 -1.15
CA PRO A 334 22.88 0.91 -0.37
C PRO A 334 23.17 0.64 1.11
N LYS A 335 23.54 1.66 1.90
CA LYS A 335 23.90 1.48 3.31
C LYS A 335 22.72 0.99 4.17
N LYS A 336 21.50 1.45 3.87
CA LYS A 336 20.28 1.09 4.62
C LYS A 336 19.16 0.60 3.68
N PRO A 337 19.31 -0.59 3.07
CA PRO A 337 18.35 -1.11 2.07
C PRO A 337 16.95 -1.32 2.65
N GLU A 338 16.82 -1.61 3.94
CA GLU A 338 15.56 -1.77 4.67
C GLU A 338 14.76 -0.46 4.81
N LEU A 339 15.40 0.68 4.59
CA LEU A 339 14.75 1.98 4.53
C LEU A 339 14.24 2.32 3.13
N ILE A 340 14.72 1.65 2.08
CA ILE A 340 14.32 1.92 0.69
C ILE A 340 13.06 1.12 0.32
N THR A 341 11.91 1.66 0.73
CA THR A 341 10.60 1.14 0.34
C THR A 341 9.75 2.24 -0.27
N SER A 342 8.80 1.91 -1.15
CA SER A 342 7.92 2.92 -1.75
C SER A 342 7.20 3.80 -0.70
N THR A 343 6.87 3.24 0.47
CA THR A 343 6.27 3.99 1.58
C THR A 343 7.26 4.97 2.21
N LYS A 344 8.48 4.52 2.51
CA LYS A 344 9.52 5.35 3.16
C LYS A 344 10.09 6.40 2.21
N ILE A 345 10.27 6.10 0.93
CA ILE A 345 10.68 7.07 -0.11
C ILE A 345 9.61 8.16 -0.28
N ARG A 346 8.32 7.78 -0.23
CA ARG A 346 7.22 8.73 -0.26
C ARG A 346 7.20 9.62 0.99
N LYS A 347 7.45 9.05 2.18
CA LYS A 347 7.61 9.81 3.42
C LYS A 347 8.78 10.80 3.31
N TYR A 348 9.92 10.34 2.83
CA TYR A 348 11.10 11.18 2.58
C TYR A 348 10.77 12.42 1.74
N LEU A 349 10.10 12.26 0.58
CA LEU A 349 9.78 13.42 -0.26
C LEU A 349 8.91 14.43 0.49
N ALA A 350 7.88 13.95 1.20
CA ALA A 350 6.97 14.81 1.91
C ALA A 350 7.64 15.53 3.10
N THR A 351 8.61 14.88 3.76
CA THR A 351 9.44 15.52 4.79
C THR A 351 10.39 16.55 4.19
N VAL A 352 11.05 16.25 3.06
CA VAL A 352 11.90 17.20 2.35
C VAL A 352 11.12 18.44 1.92
N THR A 353 9.86 18.29 1.48
CA THR A 353 9.02 19.42 1.07
C THR A 353 8.67 20.39 2.20
N GLN A 354 8.93 20.06 3.47
CA GLN A 354 8.74 21.02 4.57
C GLN A 354 9.99 21.78 4.94
N VAL A 355 11.17 21.26 4.59
CA VAL A 355 12.39 22.06 4.61
C VAL A 355 12.28 23.18 3.57
N LEU A 356 11.56 22.92 2.48
CA LEU A 356 11.21 23.91 1.48
C LEU A 356 10.09 24.83 2.01
N GLN A 357 10.28 26.15 1.86
CA GLN A 357 9.26 27.16 2.17
C GLN A 357 8.23 27.25 1.04
N LEU A 358 7.45 26.17 0.84
CA LEU A 358 6.41 26.12 -0.18
C LEU A 358 5.17 26.89 0.29
N ASP A 359 4.59 27.67 -0.61
CA ASP A 359 3.25 28.24 -0.39
C ASP A 359 2.16 27.14 -0.43
N GLU A 360 0.93 27.51 -0.09
CA GLU A 360 -0.18 26.55 -0.01
C GLU A 360 -0.50 25.88 -1.36
N GLN A 361 -0.39 26.64 -2.47
CA GLN A 361 -0.66 26.13 -3.81
C GLN A 361 0.42 25.14 -4.26
N GLN A 362 1.70 25.47 -4.01
CA GLN A 362 2.83 24.60 -4.28
C GLN A 362 2.77 23.32 -3.45
N LEU A 363 2.39 23.42 -2.17
CA LEU A 363 2.22 22.27 -1.30
C LEU A 363 1.05 21.38 -1.74
N GLU A 364 -0.04 21.97 -2.25
CA GLU A 364 -1.15 21.25 -2.86
C GLU A 364 -0.70 20.47 -4.11
N TRP A 365 0.12 21.06 -4.99
CA TRP A 365 0.67 20.35 -6.15
C TRP A 365 1.47 19.10 -5.73
N VAL A 366 2.33 19.23 -4.72
CA VAL A 366 3.11 18.10 -4.17
C VAL A 366 2.18 17.05 -3.55
N ALA A 367 1.20 17.45 -2.75
CA ALA A 367 0.25 16.52 -2.12
C ALA A 367 -0.56 15.74 -3.17
N ASN A 368 -1.02 16.43 -4.23
CA ASN A 368 -1.72 15.82 -5.36
C ASN A 368 -0.82 14.83 -6.13
N HIS A 369 0.43 15.20 -6.39
CA HIS A 369 1.42 14.30 -6.99
C HIS A 369 1.66 13.07 -6.13
N LEU A 370 1.75 13.22 -4.80
CA LEU A 370 1.90 12.09 -3.90
C LEU A 370 0.60 11.29 -3.75
N GLY A 371 -0.56 11.82 -4.13
CA GLY A 371 -1.83 11.11 -4.08
C GLY A 371 -2.46 11.07 -2.69
N HIS A 372 -2.46 12.21 -2.00
CA HIS A 372 -3.18 12.44 -0.74
C HIS A 372 -3.68 13.90 -0.67
N SER A 373 -4.67 14.17 0.19
CA SER A 373 -5.14 15.55 0.39
C SER A 373 -4.12 16.37 1.16
N LEU A 374 -4.22 17.69 1.07
CA LEU A 374 -3.38 18.63 1.83
C LEU A 374 -3.46 18.35 3.34
N ASP A 375 -4.64 18.03 3.87
CA ASP A 375 -4.81 17.69 5.29
C ASP A 375 -4.04 16.43 5.67
N VAL A 376 -4.09 15.39 4.84
CA VAL A 376 -3.30 14.16 5.04
C VAL A 376 -1.81 14.48 4.91
N HIS A 377 -1.43 15.44 4.06
CA HIS A 377 -0.04 15.90 3.96
C HIS A 377 0.41 16.51 5.30
N ARG A 378 -0.39 17.45 5.82
CA ARG A 378 -0.14 18.16 7.08
C ARG A 378 -0.15 17.23 8.30
N GLN A 379 -1.00 16.19 8.32
CA GLN A 379 -1.10 15.28 9.46
C GLN A 379 0.00 14.22 9.50
N PHE A 380 0.37 13.63 8.35
CA PHE A 380 1.22 12.42 8.31
C PHE A 380 2.68 12.67 7.97
N TYR A 381 3.03 13.86 7.47
CA TYR A 381 4.36 14.06 6.91
C TYR A 381 5.15 15.18 7.56
N ARG A 382 4.59 15.92 8.53
CA ARG A 382 5.28 17.00 9.26
C ARG A 382 6.69 16.56 9.66
N LEU A 383 7.67 17.43 9.40
CA LEU A 383 9.08 17.35 9.81
C LEU A 383 9.00 16.95 11.26
N PRO A 384 9.66 15.84 11.68
CA PRO A 384 9.21 15.04 12.81
C PRO A 384 8.71 16.00 13.86
N SER A 385 7.40 16.00 14.11
CA SER A 385 6.81 16.96 15.04
C SER A 385 7.62 16.91 16.33
N GLU A 386 8.15 15.75 16.67
CA GLU A 386 9.21 15.48 17.64
C GLU A 386 10.44 16.39 17.57
N ILE A 387 11.12 16.61 16.44
CA ILE A 387 12.29 17.51 16.36
C ILE A 387 11.87 18.97 16.51
N LEU A 388 10.79 19.39 15.84
CA LEU A 388 10.30 20.77 15.99
C LEU A 388 9.74 21.02 17.39
N GLN A 389 9.08 20.04 18.00
CA GLN A 389 8.57 20.09 19.36
C GLN A 389 9.74 20.05 20.34
N LEU A 390 10.67 19.11 20.20
CA LEU A 390 11.88 19.04 21.02
C LEU A 390 12.72 20.31 20.90
N THR A 391 12.83 20.94 19.73
CA THR A 391 13.63 22.18 19.60
C THR A 391 12.83 23.42 20.01
N LYS A 392 11.68 23.67 19.39
CA LYS A 392 10.87 24.89 19.60
C LYS A 392 10.13 24.89 20.93
N VAL A 393 9.57 23.75 21.36
CA VAL A 393 8.93 23.66 22.67
C VAL A 393 9.98 23.63 23.77
N SER A 394 11.13 22.96 23.61
CA SER A 394 12.20 23.08 24.63
C SER A 394 12.75 24.50 24.73
N GLN A 395 12.92 25.22 23.62
CA GLN A 395 13.27 26.65 23.67
C GLN A 395 12.23 27.46 24.46
N LEU A 396 10.94 27.22 24.24
CA LEU A 396 9.88 27.88 25.00
C LEU A 396 9.89 27.49 26.48
N LEU A 397 10.08 26.20 26.79
CA LEU A 397 10.14 25.69 28.16
C LEU A 397 11.35 26.24 28.91
N LEU A 398 12.52 26.30 28.28
CA LEU A 398 13.73 26.91 28.83
C LEU A 398 13.55 28.43 29.01
N ALA A 399 12.89 29.13 28.08
CA ALA A 399 12.56 30.55 28.27
C ALA A 399 11.63 30.78 29.48
N ALA A 400 10.71 29.85 29.73
CA ALA A 400 9.82 29.86 30.88
C ALA A 400 10.57 29.64 32.18
N GLU A 401 11.44 28.63 32.22
CA GLU A 401 12.28 28.29 33.37
C GLU A 401 13.27 29.42 33.72
N GLN A 402 13.85 30.07 32.71
CA GLN A 402 14.75 31.21 32.89
C GLN A 402 14.02 32.53 33.17
N GLY A 403 12.68 32.54 33.21
CA GLY A 403 11.87 33.73 33.49
C GLY A 403 11.94 34.83 32.42
N CYS A 404 12.41 34.51 31.21
CA CYS A 404 12.66 35.49 30.15
C CYS A 404 11.54 35.60 29.10
N ILE A 405 10.39 34.92 29.28
CA ILE A 405 9.23 34.95 28.35
C ILE A 405 8.82 36.38 27.99
N SER A 406 8.82 37.30 28.95
CA SER A 406 8.40 38.69 28.75
C SER A 406 9.24 39.43 27.71
N SER A 407 10.52 39.06 27.56
CA SER A 407 11.45 39.62 26.56
C SER A 407 11.16 39.16 25.12
N TYR A 408 10.31 38.13 24.96
CA TYR A 408 9.90 37.57 23.67
C TYR A 408 8.44 37.92 23.31
N LYS A 409 7.85 38.94 23.93
CA LYS A 409 6.50 39.40 23.59
C LYS A 409 6.40 39.79 22.11
N ASN A 410 5.38 39.29 21.42
CA ASN A 410 5.13 39.45 19.98
C ASN A 410 6.20 38.85 19.04
N LYS A 411 7.09 38.00 19.55
CA LYS A 411 8.06 37.27 18.73
C LYS A 411 7.54 35.86 18.37
N SER A 412 8.03 35.32 17.26
CA SER A 412 7.75 33.94 16.84
C SER A 412 8.60 32.95 17.63
N LEU A 413 8.19 31.67 17.65
CA LEU A 413 9.02 30.56 18.16
C LEU A 413 10.37 30.43 17.42
N ASN A 414 10.48 31.01 16.22
CA ASN A 414 11.75 31.07 15.49
C ASN A 414 12.74 32.09 16.03
N ASP A 415 12.28 33.03 16.85
CA ASP A 415 13.08 34.15 17.36
C ASP A 415 13.51 33.93 18.83
N LEU A 416 13.19 32.76 19.40
CA LEU A 416 13.65 32.34 20.71
C LEU A 416 15.12 31.90 20.61
N ASP A 417 16.00 32.67 21.24
CA ASP A 417 17.42 32.34 21.37
C ASP A 417 17.74 32.09 22.85
N VAL A 418 17.36 30.92 23.31
CA VAL A 418 17.58 30.48 24.70
C VAL A 418 18.84 29.63 24.74
N LYS A 419 19.83 30.05 25.50
CA LYS A 419 21.04 29.23 25.75
C LYS A 419 20.65 28.07 26.67
N GLY A 420 20.83 26.86 26.18
CA GLY A 420 20.67 25.62 26.94
C GLY A 420 21.83 25.33 27.86
#